data_AF-A0A3S2MYW1-F1
#
_entry.id   AF-A0A3S2MYW1-F1
#
_cell.length_a   1.000
_cell.length_b   1.000
_cell.length_c   1.000
_cell.angle_alpha   90.00
_cell.angle_beta   90.00
_cell.angle_gamma   90.00
#
_symmetry.space_group_name_H-M   'P 1'
#
loop_
_entity.id
_entity.type
_entity.pdbx_description
1 polymer ?
#
loop_
_entity_poly.entity_id
_entity_poly.type
_entity_poly.pdbx_seq_one_letter_code
_entity_poly.pdbx_strand_id
1 'polypeptide(L)'
;MAFKLTSRLRVLPLQVRLCQVAFCSSIGSRFQVQHDPHAHRFTLTPSAGTDSDEAAVLLYKFTGEKEVDLMSTFVPETFRGQGAAAVLSQAAMDFLVKEDLKARISCWYIKKYIEEHPEEIYKERVIAYTIQD
;
A
#
# COMPACT_ATOMS: atom_id res chain seq x y z
N MET A 1 8.24 -62.41 16.72
CA MET A 1 7.30 -62.46 15.58
C MET A 1 6.18 -61.46 15.83
N ALA A 2 5.94 -60.57 14.87
CA ALA A 2 4.77 -59.69 14.66
C ALA A 2 4.50 -58.54 15.66
N PHE A 3 5.04 -57.35 15.34
CA PHE A 3 4.49 -56.05 15.72
C PHE A 3 3.25 -55.75 14.86
N LYS A 4 2.09 -55.48 15.47
CA LYS A 4 0.92 -55.01 14.73
C LYS A 4 0.92 -53.49 14.61
N LEU A 5 1.36 -53.04 13.43
CA LEU A 5 1.04 -51.75 12.83
C LEU A 5 -0.48 -51.60 12.71
N THR A 6 -1.05 -50.47 13.14
CA THR A 6 -2.08 -49.78 12.33
C THR A 6 -2.02 -48.28 12.57
N SER A 7 -1.35 -47.64 11.63
CA SER A 7 -1.35 -46.21 11.36
C SER A 7 -2.76 -45.73 11.04
N ARG A 8 -3.21 -44.64 11.68
CA ARG A 8 -4.33 -43.82 11.19
C ARG A 8 -3.83 -42.39 10.99
N LEU A 9 -3.04 -42.20 9.93
CA LEU A 9 -2.77 -40.87 9.40
C LEU A 9 -4.01 -40.39 8.64
N ARG A 10 -4.74 -39.43 9.24
CA ARG A 10 -5.73 -38.62 8.53
C ARG A 10 -4.98 -37.69 7.59
N VAL A 11 -5.06 -37.98 6.30
CA VAL A 11 -4.65 -37.05 5.23
C VAL A 11 -5.74 -35.98 5.14
N LEU A 12 -5.44 -34.78 5.62
CA LEU A 12 -6.22 -33.58 5.34
C LEU A 12 -5.68 -32.97 4.03
N PRO A 13 -6.53 -32.67 3.03
CA PRO A 13 -6.09 -31.94 1.87
C PRO A 13 -5.81 -30.49 2.30
N LEU A 14 -4.54 -30.10 2.27
CA LEU A 14 -4.11 -28.71 2.38
C LEU A 14 -4.54 -28.00 1.09
N GLN A 15 -5.79 -27.55 1.05
CA GLN A 15 -6.30 -26.69 0.00
C GLN A 15 -5.64 -25.32 0.14
N VAL A 16 -4.62 -25.10 -0.68
CA VAL A 16 -4.03 -23.80 -0.97
C VAL A 16 -5.15 -22.90 -1.50
N ARG A 17 -5.63 -21.98 -0.67
CA ARG A 17 -6.53 -20.90 -1.09
C ARG A 17 -5.73 -19.60 -1.09
N LEU A 18 -5.71 -18.99 -2.28
CA LEU A 18 -4.99 -17.79 -2.63
C LEU A 18 -5.15 -16.66 -1.60
N CYS A 19 -4.05 -15.92 -1.43
CA CYS A 19 -3.99 -14.49 -1.12
C CYS A 19 -5.34 -13.76 -1.18
N GLN A 20 -5.95 -13.54 -0.03
CA GLN A 20 -6.78 -12.37 0.19
C GLN A 20 -6.29 -11.75 1.49
N VAL A 21 -5.24 -10.94 1.37
CA VAL A 21 -4.88 -9.96 2.42
C VAL A 21 -5.93 -8.85 2.31
N ALA A 22 -7.17 -9.17 2.70
CA ALA A 22 -8.19 -8.19 2.93
C ALA A 22 -7.83 -7.49 4.23
N PHE A 23 -7.16 -6.34 4.13
CA PHE A 23 -7.06 -5.37 5.22
C PHE A 23 -8.48 -4.85 5.52
N CYS A 24 -9.26 -5.63 6.26
CA CYS A 24 -10.51 -5.17 6.86
C CYS A 24 -10.17 -4.38 8.13
N SER A 25 -9.97 -3.08 7.98
CA SER A 25 -10.14 -2.14 9.09
C SER A 25 -11.56 -1.58 9.02
N SER A 26 -12.47 -2.23 9.75
CA SER A 26 -13.85 -1.78 9.89
C SER A 26 -13.94 -0.68 10.95
N ILE A 27 -13.81 0.58 10.54
CA ILE A 27 -14.48 1.80 11.04
C ILE A 27 -14.42 2.81 9.90
N GLY A 28 -15.53 2.96 9.16
CA GLY A 28 -15.84 4.10 8.30
C GLY A 28 -14.69 4.68 7.47
N SER A 29 -14.00 3.88 6.65
CA SER A 29 -13.11 4.43 5.63
C SER A 29 -14.00 5.20 4.65
N ARG A 30 -14.09 6.53 4.81
CA ARG A 30 -14.77 7.43 3.87
C ARG A 30 -14.21 7.31 2.44
N PHE A 31 -13.02 6.72 2.34
CA PHE A 31 -12.28 6.46 1.13
C PHE A 31 -11.90 4.97 1.01
N GLN A 32 -11.87 4.48 -0.23
CA GLN A 32 -11.30 3.20 -0.63
C GLN A 32 -10.01 3.46 -1.41
N VAL A 33 -8.95 2.76 -1.05
CA VAL A 33 -7.68 2.79 -1.80
C VAL A 33 -7.57 1.52 -2.64
N GLN A 34 -7.30 1.70 -3.92
CA GLN A 34 -6.96 0.64 -4.85
C GLN A 34 -5.51 0.81 -5.30
N HIS A 35 -4.73 -0.26 -5.19
CA HIS A 35 -3.37 -0.32 -5.75
C HIS A 35 -3.43 -1.00 -7.12
N ASP A 36 -2.88 -0.35 -8.14
CA ASP A 36 -2.66 -0.91 -9.48
C ASP A 36 -1.14 -1.04 -9.72
N PRO A 37 -0.57 -2.25 -9.53
CA PRO A 37 0.84 -2.50 -9.74
C PRO A 37 1.27 -2.38 -11.21
N HIS A 38 0.37 -2.56 -12.17
CA HIS A 38 0.71 -2.48 -13.59
C HIS A 38 0.82 -1.03 -14.06
N ALA A 39 -0.06 -0.16 -13.55
CA ALA A 39 -0.04 1.26 -13.84
C ALA A 39 0.80 2.08 -12.85
N HIS A 40 1.53 1.41 -11.94
CA HIS A 40 2.34 1.98 -10.86
C HIS A 40 1.65 3.13 -10.12
N ARG A 41 0.41 2.89 -9.67
CA ARG A 41 -0.38 3.92 -9.00
C ARG A 41 -1.23 3.40 -7.86
N PHE A 42 -1.53 4.29 -6.93
CA PHE A 42 -2.58 4.13 -5.95
C PHE A 42 -3.68 5.13 -6.28
N THR A 43 -4.92 4.65 -6.27
CA THR A 43 -6.11 5.44 -6.56
C THR A 43 -6.99 5.42 -5.33
N LEU A 44 -7.53 6.57 -4.96
CA LEU A 44 -8.42 6.72 -3.82
C LEU A 44 -9.75 7.30 -4.28
N THR A 45 -10.82 6.55 -4.00
CA THR A 45 -12.21 6.90 -4.35
C THR A 45 -13.07 7.00 -3.09
N PRO A 46 -14.17 7.78 -3.11
CA PRO A 46 -15.14 7.80 -2.02
C PRO A 46 -15.84 6.45 -1.85
N SER A 47 -16.05 6.01 -0.60
CA SER A 47 -16.78 4.76 -0.31
C SER A 47 -18.28 4.86 -0.48
N ALA A 48 -18.84 6.08 -0.47
CA ALA A 48 -20.27 6.33 -0.62
C ALA A 48 -20.58 6.69 -2.08
N GLY A 49 -21.58 5.99 -2.65
CA GLY A 49 -21.98 5.94 -4.07
C GLY A 49 -22.30 7.27 -4.74
N THR A 50 -21.28 8.10 -4.87
CA THR A 50 -21.29 9.30 -5.71
C THR A 50 -20.76 8.85 -7.06
N ASP A 51 -21.54 9.03 -8.13
CA ASP A 51 -21.18 8.72 -9.52
C ASP A 51 -20.11 9.69 -10.06
N SER A 52 -19.06 9.92 -9.28
CA SER A 52 -17.95 10.80 -9.62
C SER A 52 -16.79 9.95 -10.13
N ASP A 53 -16.36 10.19 -11.36
CA ASP A 53 -15.11 9.63 -11.89
C ASP A 53 -13.84 10.29 -11.28
N GLU A 54 -14.02 11.20 -10.30
CA GLU A 54 -12.92 11.84 -9.61
C GLU A 54 -12.25 10.88 -8.64
N ALA A 55 -10.93 10.76 -8.77
CA ALA A 55 -10.10 9.98 -7.87
C ALA A 55 -8.84 10.76 -7.49
N ALA A 56 -8.41 10.64 -6.24
CA ALA A 56 -7.06 11.04 -5.86
C ALA A 56 -6.07 9.95 -6.31
N VAL A 57 -4.89 10.35 -6.77
CA VAL A 57 -3.92 9.43 -7.36
C VAL A 57 -2.52 9.71 -6.81
N LEU A 58 -1.80 8.66 -6.44
CA LEU A 58 -0.38 8.69 -6.16
C LEU A 58 0.36 7.85 -7.19
N LEU A 59 1.38 8.40 -7.82
CA LEU A 59 2.19 7.73 -8.84
C LEU A 59 3.57 7.37 -8.29
N TYR A 60 4.05 6.19 -8.68
CA TYR A 60 5.41 5.75 -8.44
C TYR A 60 6.01 5.12 -9.70
N LYS A 61 7.31 4.85 -9.67
CA LYS A 61 8.00 4.06 -10.69
C LYS A 61 9.09 3.23 -10.05
N PHE A 62 9.46 2.11 -10.67
CA PHE A 62 10.67 1.40 -10.30
C PHE A 62 11.91 2.12 -10.84
N THR A 63 12.92 2.30 -9.99
CA THR A 63 14.25 2.82 -10.35
C THR A 63 15.33 1.75 -10.28
N GLY A 64 14.98 0.55 -9.82
CA GLY A 64 15.81 -0.65 -9.74
C GLY A 64 14.96 -1.86 -9.38
N GLU A 65 15.58 -3.02 -9.17
CA GLU A 65 14.88 -4.28 -8.89
C GLU A 65 14.06 -4.25 -7.59
N LYS A 66 14.59 -3.58 -6.55
CA LYS A 66 13.92 -3.38 -5.26
C LYS A 66 13.84 -1.91 -4.85
N GLU A 67 13.89 -1.02 -5.84
CA GLU A 67 13.89 0.42 -5.62
C GLU A 67 12.76 1.08 -6.40
N VAL A 68 12.01 1.94 -5.71
CA VAL A 68 10.99 2.78 -6.33
C VAL A 68 11.23 4.26 -6.04
N ASP A 69 10.63 5.12 -6.85
CA ASP A 69 10.53 6.55 -6.63
C ASP A 69 9.06 6.92 -6.47
N LEU A 70 8.69 7.45 -5.29
CA LEU A 70 7.35 7.98 -5.02
C LEU A 70 7.29 9.43 -5.51
N MET A 71 6.64 9.63 -6.67
CA MET A 71 6.85 10.82 -7.49
C MET A 71 5.86 11.93 -7.22
N SER A 72 4.56 11.64 -7.26
CA SER A 72 3.53 12.68 -7.19
C SER A 72 2.26 12.18 -6.56
N THR A 73 1.55 13.10 -5.89
CA THR A 73 0.20 12.88 -5.37
C THR A 73 -0.69 13.99 -5.93
N PHE A 74 -1.80 13.62 -6.54
CA PHE A 74 -2.84 14.54 -7.01
C PHE A 74 -4.13 14.28 -6.23
N VAL A 75 -4.71 15.34 -5.68
CA VAL A 75 -5.98 15.26 -4.94
C VAL A 75 -6.95 16.29 -5.55
N PRO A 76 -8.05 15.83 -6.16
CA PRO A 76 -9.16 16.67 -6.61
C PRO A 76 -9.64 17.61 -5.49
N GLU A 77 -10.18 18.78 -5.86
CA GLU A 77 -10.60 19.80 -4.89
C GLU A 77 -11.64 19.26 -3.91
N THR A 78 -12.55 18.43 -4.41
CA THR A 78 -13.60 17.75 -3.66
C THR A 78 -13.06 16.91 -2.50
N PHE A 79 -11.84 16.37 -2.59
CA PHE A 79 -11.22 15.54 -1.56
C PHE A 79 -10.23 16.29 -0.66
N ARG A 80 -9.94 17.56 -0.94
CA ARG A 80 -9.02 18.37 -0.12
C ARG A 80 -9.60 18.61 1.27
N GLY A 81 -8.72 18.76 2.26
CA GLY A 81 -9.11 18.93 3.66
C GLY A 81 -9.65 17.66 4.34
N GLN A 82 -9.79 16.55 3.62
CA GLN A 82 -10.34 15.29 4.15
C GLN A 82 -9.28 14.24 4.47
N GLY A 83 -7.99 14.53 4.28
CA GLY A 83 -6.90 13.59 4.54
C GLY A 83 -6.65 12.56 3.43
N ALA A 84 -7.21 12.74 2.22
CA ALA A 84 -7.04 11.80 1.11
C ALA A 84 -5.55 11.56 0.75
N ALA A 85 -4.74 12.62 0.71
CA ALA A 85 -3.31 12.49 0.42
C ALA A 85 -2.54 11.69 1.51
N ALA A 86 -2.92 11.85 2.78
CA ALA A 86 -2.32 11.09 3.87
C ALA A 86 -2.65 9.59 3.77
N VAL A 87 -3.91 9.26 3.43
CA VAL A 87 -4.33 7.86 3.21
C VAL A 87 -3.59 7.22 2.04
N LEU A 88 -3.42 7.95 0.92
CA LEU A 88 -2.60 7.47 -0.21
C LEU A 88 -1.13 7.28 0.19
N SER A 89 -0.57 8.24 0.95
CA SER A 89 0.83 8.18 1.40
C SER A 89 1.06 6.99 2.32
N GLN A 90 0.14 6.73 3.26
CA GLN A 90 0.17 5.56 4.12
C GLN A 90 0.17 4.26 3.30
N ALA A 91 -0.77 4.13 2.36
CA ALA A 91 -0.88 2.94 1.51
C ALA A 91 0.41 2.70 0.68
N ALA A 92 1.02 3.77 0.18
CA ALA A 92 2.29 3.68 -0.54
C ALA A 92 3.44 3.22 0.38
N MET A 93 3.53 3.76 1.60
CA MET A 93 4.56 3.36 2.56
C MET A 93 4.38 1.92 3.05
N ASP A 94 3.14 1.49 3.30
CA ASP A 94 2.80 0.11 3.66
C ASP A 94 3.18 -0.87 2.55
N PHE A 95 2.99 -0.48 1.29
CA PHE A 95 3.45 -1.25 0.14
C PHE A 95 4.97 -1.44 0.14
N LEU A 96 5.76 -0.40 0.46
CA LEU A 96 7.22 -0.55 0.57
C LEU A 96 7.63 -1.54 1.65
N VAL A 97 6.96 -1.49 2.81
CA VAL A 97 7.26 -2.39 3.93
C VAL A 97 6.90 -3.83 3.56
N LYS A 98 5.71 -4.03 2.99
CA LYS A 98 5.17 -5.35 2.64
C LYS A 98 5.99 -6.06 1.56
N GLU A 99 6.37 -5.34 0.52
CA GLU A 99 7.10 -5.92 -0.64
C GLU A 99 8.63 -5.82 -0.48
N ASP A 100 9.10 -5.40 0.70
CA ASP A 100 10.52 -5.25 1.02
C ASP A 100 11.29 -4.31 0.05
N LEU A 101 10.67 -3.18 -0.31
CA LEU A 101 11.22 -2.20 -1.25
C LEU A 101 11.93 -1.05 -0.52
N LYS A 102 12.87 -0.42 -1.21
CA LYS A 102 13.45 0.88 -0.82
C LYS A 102 12.85 1.99 -1.69
N ALA A 103 12.72 3.18 -1.15
CA ALA A 103 12.11 4.31 -1.83
C ALA A 103 12.99 5.55 -1.87
N ARG A 104 13.02 6.17 -3.05
CA ARG A 104 13.35 7.58 -3.24
C ARG A 104 12.05 8.37 -3.16
N ILE A 105 12.10 9.54 -2.52
CA ILE A 105 10.92 10.39 -2.33
C ILE A 105 11.12 11.68 -3.12
N SER A 106 10.51 11.76 -4.30
CA SER A 106 10.49 12.98 -5.13
C SER A 106 9.25 13.85 -4.86
N CYS A 107 8.20 13.29 -4.25
CA CYS A 107 7.01 14.04 -3.88
C CYS A 107 7.20 14.82 -2.57
N TRP A 108 7.06 16.15 -2.62
CA TRP A 108 7.15 17.01 -1.44
C TRP A 108 6.13 16.64 -0.35
N TYR A 109 4.92 16.23 -0.75
CA TYR A 109 3.86 15.89 0.20
C TYR A 109 4.19 14.59 0.95
N ILE A 110 4.73 13.59 0.27
CA ILE A 110 5.09 12.31 0.91
C ILE A 110 6.27 12.51 1.87
N LYS A 111 7.25 13.36 1.51
CA LYS A 111 8.29 13.77 2.46
C LYS A 111 7.67 14.38 3.72
N LYS A 112 6.78 15.37 3.55
CA LYS A 112 6.09 16.00 4.66
C LYS A 112 5.32 14.98 5.52
N TYR A 113 4.60 14.05 4.88
CA TYR A 113 3.89 12.98 5.56
C TYR A 113 4.82 12.12 6.44
N ILE A 114 5.99 11.74 5.93
CA ILE A 114 6.99 10.96 6.69
C ILE A 114 7.57 11.76 7.87
N GLU A 115 7.78 13.07 7.69
CA GLU A 115 8.25 13.96 8.75
C GLU A 115 7.20 14.12 9.87
N GLU A 116 5.91 14.17 9.52
CA GLU A 116 4.79 14.24 10.46
C GLU A 116 4.45 12.88 11.10
N HIS A 117 4.83 11.77 10.44
CA HIS A 117 4.62 10.39 10.90
C HIS A 117 5.95 9.62 10.97
N PRO A 118 6.80 9.90 11.97
CA PRO A 118 8.17 9.40 12.03
C PRO A 118 8.27 7.95 12.54
N GLU A 119 7.46 7.05 12.00
CA GLU A 119 7.58 5.62 12.27
C GLU A 119 8.92 5.09 11.75
N GLU A 120 9.67 4.39 12.61
CA GLU A 120 11.02 3.91 12.26
C GLU A 120 10.99 2.96 11.05
N ILE A 121 9.94 2.13 10.95
CA ILE A 121 9.75 1.21 9.83
C ILE A 121 9.70 1.92 8.47
N TYR A 122 9.17 3.14 8.41
CA TYR A 122 9.05 3.92 7.17
C TYR A 122 10.38 4.60 6.83
N LYS A 123 11.07 5.15 7.84
CA LYS A 123 12.39 5.77 7.64
C LYS A 123 13.41 4.78 7.10
N GLU A 124 13.39 3.53 7.58
CA GLU A 124 14.28 2.48 7.09
C GLU A 124 14.07 2.15 5.61
N ARG A 125 12.89 2.42 5.05
CA ARG A 125 12.61 2.22 3.62
C ARG A 125 13.10 3.38 2.76
N VAL A 126 13.25 4.58 3.31
CA VAL A 126 13.65 5.77 2.54
C VAL A 126 15.17 5.82 2.37
N ILE A 127 15.63 5.85 1.13
CA ILE A 127 17.06 5.91 0.77
C ILE A 127 17.51 7.28 0.26
N ALA A 128 16.59 8.12 -0.25
CA ALA A 128 16.90 9.48 -0.69
C ALA A 128 15.64 10.36 -0.77
N TYR A 129 15.83 11.66 -0.60
CA TYR A 129 14.84 12.69 -0.95
C TYR A 129 15.34 13.46 -2.17
N THR A 130 14.52 13.50 -3.23
CA THR A 130 14.86 14.10 -4.53
C THR A 130 13.81 15.14 -4.93
N ILE A 131 13.51 16.05 -4.00
CA ILE A 131 12.58 17.14 -4.26
C ILE A 131 13.27 18.16 -5.16
N GLN A 132 12.62 18.47 -6.27
CA GLN A 132 12.98 19.61 -7.11
C GLN A 132 12.25 20.83 -6.54
N ASP A 133 13.02 21.84 -6.12
CA ASP A 133 12.54 23.13 -5.62
C ASP A 133 11.97 23.98 -6.77
#